data_AF-A0A7V4LR60-F1
#
_entry.id   AF-A0A7V4LR60-F1
#
_cell.length_a   1.000
_cell.length_b   1.000
_cell.length_c   1.000
_cell.angle_alpha   90.00
_cell.angle_beta   90.00
_cell.angle_gamma   90.00
#
_symmetry.space_group_name_H-M   'P 1'
#
loop_
_entity.id
_entity.type
_entity.pdbx_description
1 polymer ?
#
loop_
_entity_poly.entity_id
_entity_poly.type
_entity_poly.pdbx_seq_one_letter_code
_entity_poly.pdbx_strand_id
1 'polypeptide(L)'
;MKAMKKVLKIFAIVIFALLVLMIVIPLAFHKPIMNKAREEINKTLKARVDFDLRLSLIKGFPDLFVELRNLTVTGIDQFEGDTLIAFRSFGVKVNLISAIRMKDIDIKSVILDKPYIHAIVLEDGKANWDIMKDTTTAVPVDTTPSEPVHFSARLRKLQIN
;
A
#
# COMPACT_ATOMS: atom_id res chain seq x y z
N MET A 1 -27.33 10.81 40.04
CA MET A 1 -26.21 11.48 39.33
C MET A 1 -24.84 10.79 39.38
N LYS A 2 -24.48 9.97 40.40
CA LYS A 2 -23.17 9.29 40.45
C LYS A 2 -22.97 8.23 39.35
N ALA A 3 -24.02 7.46 39.01
CA ALA A 3 -23.97 6.45 37.95
C ALA A 3 -23.72 7.07 36.56
N MET A 4 -24.42 8.17 36.23
CA MET A 4 -24.22 8.88 34.97
C MET A 4 -22.81 9.47 34.83
N LYS A 5 -22.23 9.98 35.93
CA LYS A 5 -20.83 10.43 35.96
C LYS A 5 -19.83 9.28 35.76
N LYS A 6 -20.11 8.08 36.29
CA LYS A 6 -19.28 6.88 36.09
C LYS A 6 -19.31 6.40 34.64
N VAL A 7 -20.51 6.33 34.03
CA VAL A 7 -20.68 5.95 32.62
C VAL A 7 -19.97 6.94 31.70
N LEU A 8 -20.13 8.24 31.94
CA LEU A 8 -19.45 9.26 31.14
C LEU A 8 -17.92 9.18 31.27
N LYS A 9 -17.40 8.90 32.47
CA LYS A 9 -15.95 8.71 32.69
C LYS A 9 -15.42 7.49 31.92
N ILE A 10 -16.13 6.36 31.99
CA ILE A 10 -15.73 5.14 31.25
C ILE A 10 -15.79 5.39 29.75
N PHE A 11 -16.86 6.01 29.25
CA PHE A 11 -17.01 6.35 27.85
C PHE A 11 -15.88 7.25 27.34
N ALA A 12 -15.51 8.27 28.11
CA ALA A 12 -14.40 9.15 27.79
C ALA A 12 -13.05 8.39 27.74
N ILE A 13 -12.81 7.48 28.69
CA ILE A 13 -11.59 6.64 28.69
C ILE A 13 -11.56 5.72 27.47
N VAL A 14 -12.68 5.11 27.10
CA VAL A 14 -12.77 4.23 25.92
C VAL A 14 -12.51 5.00 24.63
N ILE A 15 -13.12 6.19 24.46
CA ILE A 15 -12.86 7.04 23.30
C ILE A 15 -11.39 7.44 23.26
N PHE A 16 -10.83 7.88 24.39
CA PHE A 16 -9.43 8.26 24.47
C PHE A 16 -8.50 7.10 24.07
N ALA A 17 -8.76 5.90 24.60
CA ALA A 17 -8.01 4.71 24.23
C ALA A 17 -8.11 4.39 22.73
N LEU A 18 -9.30 4.53 22.14
CA LEU A 18 -9.51 4.30 20.71
C LEU A 18 -8.73 5.31 19.85
N LEU A 19 -8.74 6.60 20.23
CA LEU A 19 -7.99 7.65 19.54
C LEU A 19 -6.47 7.40 19.60
N VAL A 20 -5.97 6.98 20.75
CA VAL A 20 -4.55 6.60 20.91
C VAL A 20 -4.22 5.42 19.99
N LEU A 21 -5.05 4.38 20.00
CA LEU A 21 -4.83 3.19 19.16
C LEU A 21 -4.83 3.53 17.65
N MET A 22 -5.71 4.43 17.24
CA MET A 22 -5.84 4.90 15.86
C MET A 22 -4.57 5.60 15.33
N ILE A 23 -3.77 6.16 16.24
CA ILE A 23 -2.46 6.75 15.93
C ILE A 23 -1.36 5.70 16.03
N VAL A 24 -1.33 4.94 17.12
CA VAL A 24 -0.26 3.99 17.44
C VAL A 24 -0.18 2.84 16.43
N ILE A 25 -1.31 2.27 15.99
CA ILE A 25 -1.32 1.15 15.03
C ILE A 25 -0.59 1.54 13.73
N PRO A 26 -1.00 2.59 12.99
CA PRO A 26 -0.31 2.99 11.76
C PRO A 26 1.20 3.24 11.93
N LEU A 27 1.60 3.83 13.07
CA LEU A 27 3.00 4.10 13.40
C LEU A 27 3.80 2.82 13.65
N ALA A 28 3.22 1.86 14.38
CA ALA A 28 3.87 0.58 14.69
C ALA A 28 4.06 -0.30 13.45
N PHE A 29 3.08 -0.32 12.53
CA PHE A 29 3.11 -1.16 11.34
C PHE A 29 3.80 -0.51 10.12
N HIS A 30 4.17 0.77 10.18
CA HIS A 30 4.84 1.49 9.09
C HIS A 30 6.12 0.77 8.61
N LYS A 31 7.07 0.54 9.52
CA LYS A 31 8.37 -0.08 9.21
C LYS A 31 8.27 -1.52 8.69
N PRO A 32 7.56 -2.46 9.35
CA PRO A 32 7.53 -3.85 8.90
C PRO A 32 6.88 -3.99 7.51
N ILE A 33 5.80 -3.24 7.24
CA ILE A 33 5.13 -3.27 5.93
C ILE A 33 6.03 -2.67 4.85
N MET A 34 6.70 -1.55 5.14
CA MET A 34 7.67 -0.95 4.22
C MET A 34 8.78 -1.93 3.84
N ASN A 35 9.38 -2.58 4.84
CA ASN A 35 10.49 -3.49 4.63
C ASN A 35 10.06 -4.71 3.82
N LYS A 36 8.89 -5.28 4.15
CA LYS A 36 8.34 -6.41 3.41
C LYS A 36 8.00 -6.05 1.97
N ALA A 37 7.38 -4.88 1.75
CA ALA A 37 7.07 -4.41 0.40
C ALA A 37 8.36 -4.21 -0.43
N ARG A 38 9.39 -3.58 0.13
CA ARG A 38 10.69 -3.42 -0.54
C ARG A 38 11.37 -4.76 -0.83
N GLU A 39 11.29 -5.70 0.11
CA GLU A 39 11.83 -7.05 -0.07
C GLU A 39 11.15 -7.76 -1.25
N GLU A 40 9.82 -7.78 -1.28
CA GLU A 40 9.07 -8.43 -2.38
C GLU A 40 9.30 -7.72 -3.72
N ILE A 41 9.31 -6.38 -3.75
CA ILE A 41 9.61 -5.61 -4.96
C ILE A 41 11.01 -5.93 -5.47
N ASN A 42 12.02 -5.94 -4.61
CA ASN A 42 13.39 -6.26 -5.00
C ASN A 42 13.56 -7.72 -5.44
N LYS A 43 12.73 -8.66 -4.95
CA LYS A 43 12.72 -10.05 -5.41
C LYS A 43 12.11 -10.21 -6.80
N THR A 44 11.08 -9.43 -7.12
CA THR A 44 10.32 -9.57 -8.37
C THR A 44 10.78 -8.64 -9.49
N LEU A 45 11.39 -7.50 -9.17
CA LEU A 45 11.76 -6.48 -10.16
C LEU A 45 13.28 -6.34 -10.35
N LYS A 46 13.68 -6.13 -11.62
CA LYS A 46 14.97 -5.65 -12.10
C LYS A 46 14.91 -4.12 -12.28
N ALA A 47 14.59 -3.39 -11.21
CA ALA A 47 14.53 -1.92 -11.22
C ALA A 47 14.88 -1.39 -9.83
N ARG A 48 15.33 -0.13 -9.73
CA ARG A 48 15.44 0.52 -8.41
C ARG A 48 14.11 1.20 -8.11
N VAL A 49 13.48 0.77 -7.02
CA VAL A 49 12.19 1.31 -6.59
C VAL A 49 12.35 1.95 -5.23
N ASP A 50 12.09 3.25 -5.15
CA ASP A 50 12.06 4.01 -3.89
C ASP A 50 10.66 4.55 -3.64
N PHE A 51 10.23 4.53 -2.38
CA PHE A 51 8.93 5.01 -1.92
C PHE A 51 8.87 5.06 -0.39
N ASP A 52 7.99 5.93 0.13
CA ASP A 52 7.53 5.94 1.53
C ASP A 52 6.05 5.55 1.60
N LEU A 53 5.76 4.32 2.02
CA LEU A 53 4.43 3.84 2.38
C LEU A 53 3.98 4.42 3.72
N ARG A 54 2.77 4.96 3.79
CA ARG A 54 2.13 5.45 5.00
C ARG A 54 0.74 4.87 5.17
N LEU A 55 0.41 4.61 6.43
CA LEU A 55 -0.93 4.23 6.85
C LEU A 55 -1.54 5.37 7.64
N SER A 56 -2.82 5.64 7.43
CA SER A 56 -3.56 6.61 8.22
C SER A 56 -5.01 6.18 8.35
N LEU A 57 -5.44 5.97 9.59
CA LEU A 57 -6.85 5.86 9.89
C LEU A 57 -7.49 7.25 9.96
N ILE A 58 -6.75 8.30 10.32
CA ILE A 58 -7.29 9.65 10.53
C ILE A 58 -7.68 10.30 9.19
N LYS A 59 -6.81 10.22 8.17
CA LYS A 59 -7.12 10.74 6.82
C LYS A 59 -8.23 9.96 6.12
N GLY A 60 -8.39 8.69 6.49
CA GLY A 60 -9.28 7.74 5.82
C GLY A 60 -10.63 7.52 6.50
N PHE A 61 -10.78 7.89 7.77
CA PHE A 61 -11.88 7.42 8.62
C PHE A 61 -13.27 7.61 7.98
N PRO A 62 -14.15 6.58 8.01
CA PRO A 62 -14.02 5.29 8.72
C PRO A 62 -13.16 4.23 8.01
N ASP A 63 -12.64 4.53 6.82
CA ASP A 63 -11.83 3.62 6.03
C ASP A 63 -10.32 3.73 6.40
N LEU A 64 -9.54 2.75 5.98
CA LEU A 64 -8.08 2.79 6.05
C LEU A 64 -7.54 3.54 4.83
N PHE A 65 -6.74 4.57 5.05
CA PHE A 65 -5.99 5.23 3.98
C PHE A 65 -4.55 4.72 3.93
N VAL A 66 -4.15 4.19 2.78
CA VAL A 66 -2.80 3.75 2.46
C VAL A 66 -2.23 4.69 1.42
N GLU A 67 -1.04 5.24 1.64
CA GLU A 67 -0.45 6.27 0.79
C GLU A 67 0.99 5.90 0.48
N LEU A 68 1.35 5.73 -0.80
CA LEU A 68 2.74 5.68 -1.25
C LEU A 68 3.16 7.08 -1.65
N ARG A 69 4.28 7.57 -1.14
CA ARG A 69 4.78 8.91 -1.44
C ARG A 69 6.15 8.88 -2.06
N ASN A 70 6.38 9.84 -2.95
CA ASN A 70 7.62 9.99 -3.71
C ASN A 70 8.03 8.65 -4.32
N LEU A 71 7.08 7.96 -4.95
CA LEU A 71 7.38 6.69 -5.60
C LEU A 71 8.18 6.98 -6.86
N THR A 72 9.33 6.34 -7.01
CA THR A 72 10.16 6.39 -8.21
C THR A 72 10.59 4.99 -8.61
N VAL A 73 10.39 4.66 -9.88
CA VAL A 73 10.87 3.44 -10.52
C VAL A 73 11.91 3.86 -11.55
N THR A 74 13.18 3.59 -11.27
CA THR A 74 14.27 3.87 -12.20
C THR A 74 14.79 2.59 -12.82
N GLY A 75 15.14 2.67 -14.10
CA GLY A 75 15.76 1.58 -14.83
C GLY A 75 17.11 1.18 -14.24
N ILE A 76 17.56 -0.01 -14.63
CA ILE A 76 18.92 -0.49 -14.42
C ILE A 76 19.55 -0.79 -15.79
N ASP A 77 20.84 -1.10 -15.81
CA ASP A 77 21.59 -1.45 -17.01
C ASP A 77 21.49 -0.36 -18.11
N GLN A 78 20.92 -0.69 -19.27
CA GLN A 78 20.77 0.21 -20.41
C GLN A 78 19.78 1.36 -20.16
N PHE A 79 19.00 1.29 -19.07
CA PHE A 79 18.05 2.32 -18.64
C PHE A 79 18.48 2.99 -17.34
N GLU A 80 19.76 2.86 -16.95
CA GLU A 80 20.30 3.55 -15.78
C GLU A 80 20.24 5.07 -15.96
N GLY A 81 19.70 5.77 -14.95
CA GLY A 81 19.46 7.22 -15.01
C GLY A 81 18.09 7.61 -15.55
N ASP A 82 17.37 6.69 -16.21
CA ASP A 82 16.01 6.92 -16.67
C ASP A 82 14.97 6.53 -15.61
N THR A 83 14.00 7.42 -15.43
CA THR A 83 12.85 7.17 -14.53
C THR A 83 11.65 6.73 -15.36
N LEU A 84 11.28 5.46 -15.27
CA LEU A 84 10.10 4.90 -15.95
C LEU A 84 8.82 5.48 -15.36
N ILE A 85 8.70 5.47 -14.03
CA ILE A 85 7.50 5.93 -13.31
C ILE A 85 7.90 6.81 -12.13
N ALA A 86 7.23 7.93 -11.96
CA ALA A 86 7.26 8.69 -10.72
C ALA A 86 5.87 9.20 -10.34
N PHE A 87 5.54 9.14 -9.05
CA PHE A 87 4.33 9.76 -8.49
C PHE A 87 4.70 10.53 -7.22
N ARG A 88 4.12 11.72 -7.05
CA ARG A 88 4.25 12.44 -5.77
C ARG A 88 3.52 11.69 -4.67
N SER A 89 2.27 11.29 -4.93
CA SER A 89 1.46 10.51 -4.01
C SER A 89 0.55 9.56 -4.77
N PHE A 90 0.45 8.33 -4.28
CA PHE A 90 -0.52 7.33 -4.69
C PHE A 90 -1.28 6.88 -3.44
N GLY A 91 -2.52 7.34 -3.30
CA GLY A 91 -3.39 7.09 -2.16
C GLY A 91 -4.50 6.11 -2.49
N VAL A 92 -4.76 5.16 -1.59
CA VAL A 92 -5.85 4.20 -1.68
C VAL A 92 -6.67 4.25 -0.39
N LYS A 93 -7.99 4.41 -0.50
CA LYS A 93 -8.92 4.21 0.62
C LYS A 93 -9.51 2.81 0.52
N VAL A 94 -9.32 2.02 1.55
CA VAL A 94 -9.79 0.62 1.65
C VAL A 94 -10.69 0.50 2.86
N ASN A 95 -11.77 -0.25 2.75
CA ASN A 95 -12.60 -0.52 3.91
C ASN A 95 -11.79 -1.21 5.01
N LEU A 96 -11.80 -0.63 6.22
CA LEU A 96 -10.97 -1.11 7.33
C LEU A 96 -11.29 -2.55 7.71
N ILE A 97 -12.57 -2.89 7.71
CA ILE A 97 -13.04 -4.19 8.16
C ILE A 97 -12.66 -5.28 7.15
N SER A 98 -12.75 -5.02 5.83
CA SER A 98 -12.26 -5.96 4.82
C SER A 98 -10.74 -6.11 4.88
N ALA A 99 -10.01 -5.01 5.12
CA ALA A 99 -8.55 -5.04 5.23
C ALA A 99 -8.06 -5.90 6.41
N ILE A 100 -8.70 -5.76 7.59
CA ILE A 100 -8.36 -6.58 8.78
C ILE A 100 -8.72 -8.05 8.56
N ARG A 101 -9.88 -8.33 7.94
CA ARG A 101 -10.32 -9.71 7.67
C ARG A 101 -9.59 -10.37 6.50
N MET A 102 -8.82 -9.62 5.72
CA MET A 102 -8.17 -10.07 4.48
C MET A 102 -9.11 -10.81 3.53
N LYS A 103 -10.37 -10.36 3.45
CA LYS A 103 -11.43 -10.98 2.63
C LYS A 103 -12.28 -9.90 1.99
N ASP A 104 -12.63 -10.09 0.72
CA ASP A 104 -13.49 -9.18 -0.04
C ASP A 104 -13.04 -7.71 0.07
N ILE A 105 -11.78 -7.44 -0.31
CA ILE A 105 -11.13 -6.14 -0.16
C ILE A 105 -11.89 -5.04 -0.94
N ASP A 106 -12.67 -4.21 -0.23
CA ASP A 106 -13.45 -3.11 -0.84
C ASP A 106 -12.60 -1.84 -0.96
N ILE A 107 -12.20 -1.51 -2.20
CA ILE A 107 -11.37 -0.35 -2.52
C ILE A 107 -12.29 0.85 -2.83
N LYS A 108 -12.45 1.74 -1.86
CA LYS A 108 -13.34 2.90 -1.99
C LYS A 108 -12.81 3.92 -2.98
N SER A 109 -11.52 4.23 -2.94
CA SER A 109 -10.95 5.20 -3.85
C SER A 109 -9.48 4.97 -4.13
N VAL A 110 -9.08 5.33 -5.34
CA VAL A 110 -7.67 5.45 -5.75
C VAL A 110 -7.43 6.89 -6.16
N ILE A 111 -6.35 7.47 -5.67
CA ILE A 111 -5.96 8.87 -5.85
C ILE A 111 -4.52 8.88 -6.32
N LEU A 112 -4.27 9.36 -7.53
CA LEU A 112 -2.93 9.60 -8.07
C LEU A 112 -2.69 11.10 -8.06
N ASP A 113 -1.51 11.52 -7.61
CA ASP A 113 -1.08 12.91 -7.61
C ASP A 113 0.22 13.06 -8.39
N LYS A 114 0.16 13.85 -9.46
CA LYS A 114 1.28 14.17 -10.37
C LYS A 114 1.98 12.92 -10.90
N PRO A 115 1.28 12.10 -11.69
CA PRO A 115 1.89 10.97 -12.36
C PRO A 115 2.83 11.42 -13.48
N TYR A 116 4.02 10.85 -13.48
CA TYR A 116 4.98 10.92 -14.57
C TYR A 116 5.29 9.50 -15.02
N ILE A 117 5.17 9.27 -16.32
CA ILE A 117 5.47 7.99 -16.96
C ILE A 117 6.31 8.30 -18.19
N HIS A 118 7.46 7.64 -18.30
CA HIS A 118 8.35 7.76 -19.45
C HIS A 118 8.64 6.36 -19.98
N ALA A 119 7.86 5.94 -20.96
CA ALA A 119 8.01 4.64 -21.61
C ALA A 119 8.86 4.78 -22.87
N ILE A 120 9.97 4.06 -22.95
CA ILE A 120 10.90 4.09 -24.09
C ILE A 120 11.22 2.68 -24.57
N VAL A 121 11.42 2.56 -25.88
CA VAL A 121 11.91 1.35 -26.55
C VAL A 121 13.17 1.72 -27.31
N LEU A 122 14.23 0.95 -27.10
CA LEU A 122 15.50 1.12 -27.78
C LEU A 122 15.45 0.51 -29.19
N GLU A 123 16.44 0.86 -30.02
CA GLU A 123 16.57 0.29 -31.37
C GLU A 123 16.75 -1.23 -31.37
N ASP A 124 17.32 -1.80 -30.30
CA ASP A 124 17.46 -3.24 -30.10
C ASP A 124 16.16 -3.93 -29.66
N GLY A 125 15.05 -3.19 -29.57
CA GLY A 125 13.73 -3.67 -29.21
C GLY A 125 13.47 -3.82 -27.72
N LYS A 126 14.45 -3.52 -26.86
CA LYS A 126 14.25 -3.58 -25.40
C LYS A 126 13.47 -2.38 -24.90
N ALA A 127 12.60 -2.63 -23.93
CA ALA A 127 11.75 -1.60 -23.36
C ALA A 127 12.04 -1.36 -21.89
N ASN A 128 12.02 -0.11 -21.45
CA ASN A 128 12.34 0.24 -20.07
C ASN A 128 11.28 -0.18 -19.03
N TRP A 129 10.12 -0.65 -19.49
CA TRP A 129 9.08 -1.25 -18.65
C TRP A 129 9.25 -2.77 -18.49
N ASP A 130 10.16 -3.41 -19.23
CA ASP A 130 10.47 -4.83 -19.07
C ASP A 130 11.41 -5.03 -17.88
N ILE A 131 10.85 -4.87 -16.69
CA ILE A 131 11.57 -4.86 -15.41
C ILE A 131 11.25 -6.08 -14.54
N MET A 132 10.56 -7.09 -15.06
CA MET A 132 10.23 -8.28 -14.27
C MET A 132 11.44 -9.23 -14.25
N LYS A 133 11.71 -9.85 -13.10
CA LYS A 133 12.72 -10.90 -12.99
C LYS A 133 12.19 -12.19 -13.60
N ASP A 134 13.04 -12.88 -14.36
CA ASP A 134 12.72 -14.20 -14.89
C ASP A 134 12.55 -15.17 -13.72
N THR A 135 11.31 -15.61 -13.50
CA THR A 135 10.96 -16.51 -12.40
C THR A 135 11.33 -17.95 -12.76
N THR A 136 12.62 -18.25 -12.93
CA THR A 136 13.09 -19.62 -13.21
C THR A 136 13.28 -20.45 -11.95
N THR A 137 13.04 -19.88 -10.77
CA THR A 137 13.07 -20.60 -9.50
C THR A 137 11.64 -20.98 -9.11
N ALA A 138 11.33 -22.27 -9.23
CA ALA A 138 10.14 -22.84 -8.61
C ALA A 138 10.16 -22.51 -7.12
N VAL A 139 9.26 -21.62 -6.71
CA VAL A 139 9.01 -21.36 -5.29
C VAL A 139 8.47 -22.67 -4.70
N PRO A 140 8.99 -23.18 -3.57
CA PRO A 140 8.34 -24.30 -2.91
C PRO A 140 6.92 -23.86 -2.57
N VAL A 141 5.95 -24.53 -3.16
CA VAL A 141 4.54 -24.31 -2.84
C VAL A 141 4.35 -24.82 -1.43
N ASP A 142 4.15 -23.90 -0.48
CA ASP A 142 3.69 -24.25 0.86
C ASP A 142 2.34 -24.98 0.73
N THR A 143 2.36 -26.30 0.92
CA THR A 143 1.19 -27.19 0.83
C THR A 143 0.30 -27.16 2.08
N THR A 144 0.49 -26.18 2.97
CA THR A 144 -0.42 -25.96 4.09
C THR A 144 -1.77 -25.50 3.53
N PRO A 145 -2.90 -26.16 3.84
CA PRO A 145 -4.23 -25.69 3.44
C PRO A 145 -4.49 -24.32 4.07
N SER A 146 -4.16 -23.27 3.33
CA SER A 146 -4.60 -21.92 3.61
C SER A 146 -5.93 -21.76 2.88
N GLU A 147 -6.95 -21.24 3.57
CA GLU A 147 -8.16 -20.82 2.88
C GLU A 147 -7.75 -19.87 1.74
N PRO A 148 -8.16 -20.11 0.49
CA PRO A 148 -7.80 -19.22 -0.60
C PRO A 148 -8.27 -17.81 -0.27
N VAL A 149 -7.33 -16.85 -0.28
CA VAL A 149 -7.65 -15.45 -0.10
C VAL A 149 -8.48 -15.02 -1.32
N HIS A 150 -9.80 -15.03 -1.18
CA HIS A 150 -10.71 -14.52 -2.19
C HIS A 150 -10.55 -13.01 -2.29
N PHE A 151 -9.68 -12.58 -3.21
CA PHE A 151 -9.47 -11.17 -3.51
C PHE A 151 -10.55 -10.70 -4.50
N SER A 152 -11.65 -10.16 -3.96
CA SER A 152 -12.65 -9.45 -4.75
C SER A 152 -12.46 -7.94 -4.57
N ALA A 153 -11.80 -7.28 -5.53
CA ALA A 153 -11.59 -5.83 -5.49
C ALA A 153 -12.74 -5.10 -6.18
N ARG A 154 -13.39 -4.19 -5.44
CA ARG A 154 -14.43 -3.30 -5.99
C ARG A 154 -13.93 -1.87 -5.90
N LEU A 155 -13.65 -1.23 -7.05
CA LEU A 155 -13.24 0.17 -7.13
C LEU A 155 -14.48 1.07 -7.26
N ARG A 156 -14.63 2.07 -6.39
CA ARG A 156 -15.77 3.02 -6.47
C ARG A 156 -15.40 4.37 -7.08
N LYS A 157 -14.16 4.84 -6.89
CA LYS A 157 -13.71 6.14 -7.41
C LYS A 157 -12.24 6.09 -7.81
N LEU A 158 -11.93 6.61 -8.99
CA LEU A 158 -10.57 6.94 -9.42
C LEU A 158 -10.44 8.45 -9.55
N GLN A 159 -9.34 9.00 -9.03
CA GLN A 159 -9.01 10.43 -9.14
C GLN A 159 -7.55 10.58 -9.52
N ILE A 160 -7.27 11.47 -10.47
CA ILE A 160 -5.92 11.82 -10.92
C ILE A 160 -5.81 13.35 -10.81
N ASN A 161 -4.83 13.83 -10.05
CA ASN A 161 -4.53 15.24 -9.82
C ASN A 161 -3.21 15.65 -10.50
#